data_AF-A0A957LLR7-F1
#
_entry.id   AF-A0A957LLR7-F1
#
_cell.length_a   1.000
_cell.length_b   1.000
_cell.length_c   1.000
_cell.angle_alpha   90.00
_cell.angle_beta   90.00
_cell.angle_gamma   90.00
#
_symmetry.space_group_name_H-M   'P 1'
#
loop_
_entity.id
_entity.type
_entity.pdbx_description
1 polymer ?
#
loop_
_entity_poly.entity_id
_entity_poly.type
_entity_poly.pdbx_seq_one_letter_code
_entity_poly.pdbx_strand_id
1 'polypeptide(L)'
;MAAPVEPFLREALAWCVAQLGPCRLGADASNAHPDARATLARLHTPHGICFLKVHRDAAHWAGEVHAYEQWSAAFGDYAPQLLAVRAEPPLALVVTALPGRPLEATTLEPAQQRRAWQAAGRALGGL
;
A
#
# COMPACT_ATOMS: atom_id res chain seq x y z
N MET A 1 -19.78 16.28 1.79
CA MET A 1 -20.23 15.31 2.81
C MET A 1 -19.33 14.09 2.65
N ALA A 2 -18.52 13.73 3.67
CA ALA A 2 -17.62 12.58 3.56
C ALA A 2 -18.46 11.30 3.48
N ALA A 3 -18.12 10.38 2.55
CA ALA A 3 -18.79 9.10 2.45
C ALA A 3 -18.67 8.32 3.77
N PRO A 4 -19.69 7.55 4.18
CA PRO A 4 -19.61 6.74 5.38
C PRO A 4 -18.48 5.71 5.24
N VAL A 5 -17.57 5.69 6.22
CA VAL A 5 -16.50 4.69 6.31
C VAL A 5 -17.14 3.33 6.61
N GLU A 6 -16.91 2.35 5.71
CA GLU A 6 -17.44 1.00 5.83
C GLU A 6 -17.02 0.34 7.17
N PRO A 7 -17.88 -0.48 7.83
CA PRO A 7 -17.62 -1.00 9.18
C PRO A 7 -16.28 -1.76 9.31
N PHE A 8 -15.93 -2.55 8.30
CA PHE A 8 -14.68 -3.30 8.29
C PHE A 8 -13.45 -2.38 8.21
N LEU A 9 -13.54 -1.26 7.48
CA LEU A 9 -12.47 -0.28 7.42
C LEU A 9 -12.31 0.41 8.77
N ARG A 10 -13.42 0.66 9.49
CA ARG A 10 -13.37 1.22 10.84
C ARG A 10 -12.65 0.32 11.84
N GLU A 11 -12.94 -0.99 11.82
CA GLU A 11 -12.21 -1.96 12.65
C GLU A 11 -10.73 -2.03 12.29
N ALA A 12 -10.40 -2.07 11.00
CA ALA A 12 -9.01 -2.08 10.56
C ALA A 12 -8.27 -0.79 10.94
N LEU A 13 -8.95 0.37 10.92
CA LEU A 13 -8.40 1.63 11.40
C LEU A 13 -8.13 1.61 12.90
N ALA A 14 -9.07 1.09 13.71
CA ALA A 14 -8.87 0.96 15.16
C ALA A 14 -7.68 0.04 15.48
N TRP A 15 -7.56 -1.09 14.77
CA TRP A 15 -6.38 -1.95 14.86
C TRP A 15 -5.09 -1.22 14.48
N CYS A 16 -5.09 -0.47 13.37
CA CYS A 16 -3.93 0.30 12.93
C CYS A 16 -3.50 1.35 13.97
N VAL A 17 -4.45 2.04 14.61
CA VAL A 17 -4.16 2.98 15.71
C VAL A 17 -3.52 2.26 16.90
N ALA A 18 -3.95 1.05 17.23
CA ALA A 18 -3.35 0.26 18.30
C ALA A 18 -1.91 -0.18 17.98
N GLN A 19 -1.57 -0.39 16.69
CA GLN A 19 -0.23 -0.78 16.27
C GLN A 19 0.75 0.39 16.13
N LEU A 20 0.29 1.50 15.53
CA LEU A 20 1.17 2.60 15.10
C LEU A 20 1.00 3.87 15.94
N GLY A 21 0.08 3.88 16.90
CA GLY A 21 -0.31 5.08 17.63
C GLY A 21 -1.31 5.94 16.83
N PRO A 22 -1.42 7.24 17.14
CA PRO A 22 -2.43 8.10 16.52
C PRO A 22 -2.35 8.12 14.98
N CYS A 23 -3.42 7.67 14.31
CA CYS A 23 -3.55 7.70 12.85
C CYS A 23 -4.75 8.56 12.44
N ARG A 24 -4.57 9.48 11.49
CA ARG A 24 -5.70 10.14 10.81
C ARG A 24 -5.89 9.57 9.43
N LEU A 25 -7.13 9.23 9.11
CA LEU A 25 -7.54 8.91 7.74
C LEU A 25 -7.34 10.17 6.87
N GLY A 26 -6.53 10.02 5.82
CA GLY A 26 -6.42 11.00 4.73
C GLY A 26 -7.55 10.82 3.72
N ALA A 27 -7.40 11.39 2.52
CA ALA A 27 -8.31 11.09 1.42
C ALA A 27 -8.27 9.58 1.10
N ASP A 28 -9.42 9.03 0.70
CA ASP A 28 -9.52 7.68 0.15
C ASP A 28 -8.55 7.56 -1.04
N ALA A 29 -7.62 6.62 -0.97
CA ALA A 29 -6.62 6.37 -2.01
C ALA A 29 -6.95 5.12 -2.82
N SER A 30 -8.11 4.51 -2.57
CA SER A 30 -8.60 3.38 -3.36
C SER A 30 -8.76 3.86 -4.80
N ASN A 31 -8.04 3.21 -5.73
CA ASN A 31 -8.45 3.23 -7.12
C ASN A 31 -9.85 2.60 -7.14
N ALA A 32 -10.88 3.43 -7.23
CA ALA A 32 -12.28 3.02 -7.18
C ALA A 32 -12.61 2.21 -8.44
N HIS A 33 -12.18 0.95 -8.46
CA HIS A 33 -12.59 -0.04 -9.43
C HIS A 33 -13.68 -0.91 -8.80
N PRO A 34 -14.75 -1.25 -9.54
CA PRO A 34 -15.83 -2.12 -9.04
C PRO A 34 -15.32 -3.47 -8.51
N ASP A 35 -14.20 -3.96 -9.04
CA ASP A 35 -13.55 -5.22 -8.65
C ASP A 35 -12.42 -5.04 -7.63
N ALA A 36 -12.38 -3.92 -6.90
CA ALA A 36 -11.36 -3.68 -5.89
C ALA A 36 -11.42 -4.77 -4.80
N ARG A 37 -10.44 -5.68 -4.86
CA ARG A 37 -10.26 -6.81 -3.92
C ARG A 37 -9.76 -6.38 -2.54
N ALA A 38 -9.31 -5.12 -2.44
CA ALA A 38 -8.92 -4.48 -1.21
C ALA A 38 -9.34 -3.00 -1.18
N THR A 39 -9.67 -2.51 0.01
CA THR A 39 -9.85 -1.09 0.29
C THR A 39 -8.50 -0.50 0.71
N LEU A 40 -8.11 0.64 0.13
CA LEU A 40 -6.83 1.31 0.41
C LEU A 40 -7.07 2.65 1.09
N ALA A 41 -6.64 2.75 2.35
CA ALA A 41 -6.71 3.97 3.14
C ALA A 41 -5.33 4.59 3.30
N ARG A 42 -5.18 5.85 2.87
CA ARG A 42 -3.99 6.65 3.18
C ARG A 42 -4.10 7.20 4.59
N LEU A 43 -3.08 7.00 5.42
CA LEU A 43 -3.07 7.42 6.81
C LEU A 43 -1.92 8.41 7.06
N HIS A 44 -2.21 9.39 7.90
CA HIS A 44 -1.21 10.30 8.48
C HIS A 44 -0.90 9.86 9.92
N THR A 45 0.37 9.59 10.19
CA THR A 45 0.90 9.25 11.52
C THR A 45 1.97 10.27 11.93
N PRO A 46 2.38 10.30 13.22
CA PRO A 46 3.52 11.12 13.66
C PRO A 46 4.83 10.79 12.93
N HIS A 47 4.94 9.59 12.36
CA HIS A 47 6.13 9.10 11.66
C HIS A 47 6.05 9.27 10.14
N GLY A 48 4.96 9.83 9.61
CA GLY A 48 4.79 10.10 8.18
C GLY A 48 3.50 9.53 7.61
N ILE A 49 3.54 9.22 6.32
CA ILE A 49 2.38 8.66 5.61
C ILE A 49 2.56 7.14 5.53
N CYS A 50 1.49 6.41 5.84
CA CYS A 50 1.40 4.99 5.58
C CYS A 50 0.10 4.66 4.84
N PHE A 51 0.01 3.44 4.35
CA PHE A 51 -1.17 2.93 3.65
C PHE A 51 -1.68 1.68 4.35
N LEU A 52 -2.94 1.72 4.77
CA LEU A 52 -3.69 0.58 5.27
C LEU A 52 -4.42 -0.08 4.12
N LYS A 53 -4.15 -1.37 3.90
CA LYS A 53 -4.87 -2.21 2.95
C LYS A 53 -5.76 -3.18 3.69
N VAL A 54 -7.04 -3.23 3.34
CA VAL A 54 -8.01 -4.15 3.92
C VAL A 54 -8.54 -5.07 2.83
N HIS A 55 -8.35 -6.37 2.99
CA HIS A 55 -8.59 -7.37 1.97
C HIS A 55 -9.93 -8.08 2.17
N ARG A 56 -10.64 -8.33 1.08
CA ARG A 56 -11.87 -9.14 1.08
C ARG A 56 -11.61 -10.62 0.79
N ASP A 57 -10.43 -10.93 0.25
CA ASP A 57 -10.02 -12.27 -0.18
C ASP A 57 -8.73 -12.69 0.54
N ALA A 58 -8.76 -13.88 1.16
CA ALA A 58 -7.67 -14.39 1.97
C ALA A 58 -6.46 -14.81 1.13
N ALA A 59 -6.66 -15.29 -0.10
CA ALA A 59 -5.57 -15.71 -0.97
C ALA A 59 -4.73 -14.50 -1.44
N HIS A 60 -5.38 -13.39 -1.82
CA HIS A 60 -4.69 -12.14 -2.14
C HIS A 60 -3.99 -11.54 -0.92
N TRP A 61 -4.63 -11.58 0.26
CA TRP A 61 -3.98 -11.13 1.50
C TRP A 61 -2.71 -11.95 1.78
N ALA A 62 -2.80 -13.28 1.72
CA ALA A 62 -1.66 -14.16 1.99
C ALA A 62 -0.52 -13.93 0.98
N GLY A 63 -0.86 -13.76 -0.30
CA GLY A 63 0.12 -13.45 -1.34
C GLY A 63 0.81 -12.11 -1.11
N GLU A 64 0.08 -11.07 -0.73
CA GLU A 64 0.65 -9.74 -0.47
C GLU A 64 1.51 -9.73 0.80
N VAL A 65 1.06 -10.38 1.88
CA VAL A 65 1.86 -10.55 3.11
C VAL A 65 3.16 -11.29 2.81
N HIS A 66 3.09 -12.42 2.10
CA HIS A 66 4.27 -13.18 1.72
C HIS A 66 5.25 -12.35 0.89
N ALA A 67 4.76 -11.58 -0.09
CA ALA A 67 5.60 -10.73 -0.91
C ALA A 67 6.34 -9.68 -0.08
N TYR A 68 5.67 -9.08 0.91
CA TYR A 68 6.33 -8.14 1.81
C TYR A 68 7.33 -8.81 2.74
N GLU A 69 6.97 -9.92 3.38
CA GLU A 69 7.85 -10.60 4.34
C GLU A 69 9.08 -11.22 3.68
N GLN A 70 8.97 -11.70 2.44
CA GLN A 70 10.03 -12.49 1.80
C GLN A 70 10.77 -11.74 0.69
N TRP A 71 10.09 -10.88 -0.08
CA TRP A 71 10.66 -10.31 -1.31
C TRP A 71 10.92 -8.81 -1.22
N SER A 72 10.09 -8.05 -0.49
CA SER A 72 10.19 -6.58 -0.49
C SER A 72 11.55 -6.06 -0.04
N ALA A 73 12.20 -6.75 0.90
CA ALA A 73 13.53 -6.39 1.41
C ALA A 73 14.61 -6.36 0.32
N ALA A 74 14.49 -7.21 -0.72
CA ALA A 74 15.43 -7.24 -1.83
C ALA A 74 15.38 -5.97 -2.69
N PHE A 75 14.26 -5.23 -2.66
CA PHE A 75 14.11 -3.97 -3.37
C PHE A 75 14.59 -2.75 -2.54
N GLY A 76 14.95 -2.93 -1.27
CA GLY A 76 15.39 -1.84 -0.39
C GLY A 76 14.41 -0.66 -0.39
N ASP A 77 14.93 0.55 -0.61
CA ASP A 77 14.13 1.78 -0.66
C ASP A 77 13.23 1.91 -1.89
N TYR A 78 13.25 0.95 -2.82
CA TYR A 78 12.37 0.93 -4.00
C TYR A 78 11.05 0.20 -3.77
N ALA A 79 10.82 -0.36 -2.58
CA ALA A 79 9.56 -0.95 -2.19
C ALA A 79 9.00 -0.31 -0.90
N PRO A 80 7.67 -0.27 -0.73
CA PRO A 80 7.07 0.00 0.57
C PRO A 80 7.57 -1.01 1.61
N GLN A 81 7.79 -0.55 2.84
CA GLN A 81 8.17 -1.40 3.96
C GLN A 81 6.94 -1.82 4.74
N LEU A 82 6.90 -3.08 5.16
CA LEU A 82 5.83 -3.63 5.99
C LEU A 82 5.95 -3.09 7.42
N LEU A 83 4.86 -2.49 7.91
CA LEU A 83 4.79 -1.95 9.27
C LEU A 83 4.02 -2.87 10.22
N ALA A 84 2.93 -3.49 9.75
CA ALA A 84 2.13 -4.41 10.55
C ALA A 84 1.25 -5.31 9.67
N VAL A 85 0.91 -6.49 10.17
CA VAL A 85 0.02 -7.47 9.53
C VAL A 85 -1.11 -7.84 10.48
N ARG A 86 -2.33 -7.94 9.96
CA ARG A 86 -3.50 -8.46 10.66
C ARG A 86 -3.98 -9.74 9.98
N ALA A 87 -3.75 -10.87 10.63
CA ALA A 87 -4.19 -12.19 10.18
C ALA A 87 -5.63 -12.55 10.60
N GLU A 88 -6.29 -11.69 11.38
CA GLU A 88 -7.68 -11.84 11.80
C GLU A 88 -8.60 -10.92 10.99
N PRO A 89 -9.82 -11.36 10.62
CA PRO A 89 -10.77 -10.51 9.95
C PRO A 89 -11.09 -9.20 10.72
N PRO A 90 -11.24 -8.07 10.00
CA PRO A 90 -10.91 -7.89 8.59
C PRO A 90 -9.40 -7.99 8.32
N LEU A 91 -9.03 -8.84 7.37
CA LEU A 91 -7.65 -9.10 6.98
C LEU A 91 -7.01 -7.82 6.45
N ALA A 92 -5.84 -7.47 6.98
CA ALA A 92 -5.21 -6.20 6.65
C ALA A 92 -3.68 -6.25 6.75
N LEU A 93 -3.04 -5.25 6.15
CA LEU A 93 -1.64 -4.93 6.35
C LEU A 93 -1.42 -3.42 6.24
N VAL A 94 -0.36 -2.93 6.84
CA VAL A 94 0.04 -1.52 6.78
C VAL A 94 1.46 -1.41 6.27
N VAL A 95 1.68 -0.53 5.29
CA VAL A 95 2.98 -0.32 4.67
C VAL A 95 3.35 1.16 4.62
N THR A 96 4.64 1.47 4.55
CA THR A 96 5.11 2.85 4.38
C THR A 96 4.66 3.44 3.05
N ALA A 97 4.55 4.76 2.96
CA ALA A 97 4.43 5.42 1.69
C ALA A 97 5.77 5.43 0.95
N LEU A 98 5.75 5.10 -0.34
CA LEU A 98 6.89 5.27 -1.23
C LEU A 98 6.72 6.59 -2.01
N PRO A 99 7.66 7.55 -1.92
CA PRO A 99 7.60 8.78 -2.71
C PRO A 99 7.69 8.46 -4.20
N GLY A 100 6.81 9.06 -4.98
CA GLY A 100 6.83 8.88 -6.43
C GLY A 100 5.53 9.29 -7.09
N ARG A 101 5.46 9.03 -8.39
CA ARG A 101 4.25 9.15 -9.18
C ARG A 101 4.07 7.86 -9.97
N PRO A 102 2.84 7.32 -10.07
CA PRO A 102 2.56 6.22 -10.98
C PRO A 102 3.01 6.58 -12.40
N LEU A 103 3.60 5.62 -13.10
CA LEU A 103 4.16 5.86 -14.43
C LEU A 103 3.05 6.20 -15.43
N GLU A 104 1.88 5.58 -15.27
CA GLU A 104 0.66 5.83 -16.06
C GLU A 104 0.10 7.25 -15.88
N ALA A 105 0.38 7.89 -14.73
CA ALA A 105 -0.03 9.26 -14.43
C ALA A 105 1.00 10.30 -14.88
N THR A 106 2.08 9.87 -15.54
CA THR A 106 3.22 10.73 -15.88
C THR A 106 3.44 10.77 -17.39
N THR A 107 3.34 11.95 -17.99
CA THR A 107 3.80 12.16 -19.38
C THR A 107 5.32 12.28 -19.40
N LEU A 108 5.97 11.34 -20.07
CA LEU A 108 7.42 11.27 -20.19
C LEU A 108 7.84 11.36 -21.66
N GLU A 109 8.89 12.13 -21.93
CA GLU A 109 9.53 12.13 -23.24
C GLU A 109 10.12 10.75 -23.56
N PRO A 110 10.28 10.36 -24.84
CA PRO A 110 10.76 9.03 -25.22
C PRO A 110 12.09 8.62 -24.56
N ALA A 111 12.99 9.58 -24.34
CA ALA A 111 14.25 9.32 -23.63
C ALA A 111 14.04 9.01 -22.14
N GLN A 112 13.08 9.67 -21.49
CA GLN A 112 12.74 9.44 -20.08
C GLN A 112 12.01 8.11 -19.90
N GLN A 113 11.11 7.74 -20.82
CA GLN A 113 10.47 6.42 -20.84
C GLN A 113 11.50 5.30 -20.90
N ARG A 114 12.47 5.39 -21.83
CA ARG A 114 13.55 4.38 -21.94
C ARG A 114 14.35 4.26 -20.64
N ARG A 115 14.68 5.39 -20.00
CA ARG A 115 15.40 5.36 -18.71
C ARG A 115 14.56 4.72 -17.60
N ALA A 116 13.26 5.00 -17.54
CA ALA A 116 12.36 4.39 -16.56
C ALA A 116 12.30 2.86 -16.74
N TRP A 117 12.14 2.38 -17.98
CA TRP A 117 12.15 0.95 -18.29
C TRP A 117 13.49 0.28 -17.96
N GLN A 118 14.61 0.93 -18.27
CA GLN A 118 15.93 0.42 -17.89
C GLN A 118 16.13 0.36 -16.37
N ALA A 119 15.62 1.35 -15.63
CA ALA A 119 15.67 1.35 -14.18
C ALA A 119 14.83 0.19 -13.59
N ALA A 120 13.61 0.00 -14.10
CA ALA A 120 12.76 -1.13 -13.70
C ALA A 120 13.43 -2.48 -14.01
N GLY A 121 14.04 -2.63 -15.19
CA GLY A 121 14.78 -3.83 -15.57
C GLY A 121 15.97 -4.11 -14.66
N ARG A 122 16.73 -3.08 -14.28
CA ARG A 122 17.83 -3.23 -13.30
C ARG A 122 17.33 -3.62 -11.91
N ALA A 123 16.21 -3.05 -11.47
CA ALA A 123 15.61 -3.40 -10.18
C ALA A 123 15.16 -4.87 -10.14
N LEU A 124 14.57 -5.37 -11.24
CA LEU A 124 14.18 -6.78 -11.35
C LEU A 124 15.37 -7.73 -11.50
N GLY A 125 16.40 -7.34 -12.25
CA GLY A 125 17.59 -8.17 -12.47
C GLY A 125 18.60 -8.18 -11.32
N GLY A 126 18.41 -7.32 -10.32
CA GLY A 126 19.23 -7.25 -9.10
C GLY A 126 18.69 -8.07 -7.93
N LEU A 127 17.55 -8.75 -8.11
CA LEU A 127 17.00 -9.74 -7.19
C LEU A 127 17.82 -11.04 -7.22
#